data_AF-A0A433PI05-F1
#
_entry.id   AF-A0A433PI05-F1
#
_cell.length_a   1.000
_cell.length_b   1.000
_cell.length_c   1.000
_cell.angle_alpha   90.00
_cell.angle_beta   90.00
_cell.angle_gamma   90.00
#
_symmetry.space_group_name_H-M   'P 1'
#
loop_
_entity.id
_entity.type
_entity.pdbx_description
1 polymer ?
#
loop_
_entity_poly.entity_id
_entity_poly.type
_entity_poly.pdbx_seq_one_letter_code
_entity_poly.pdbx_strand_id
1 'polypeptide(L)'
;MLATSLPPQTTSTLLPVNFALPNKEWLREQLVGKKLSEIRSPALVVDRTIVGRNTQQMRETARKLGVGLRVHIKTHKTIEGTELQLGEGVTGIVVSTMAEAHYLINSSLVASGQLQDVRTLSFLS
;
A
#
# COMPACT_ATOMS: atom_id res chain seq x y z
N MET A 1 -4.38 48.59 -6.88
CA MET A 1 -4.53 47.13 -7.02
C MET A 1 -3.20 46.51 -6.66
N LEU A 2 -3.08 45.91 -5.47
CA LEU A 2 -1.84 45.26 -5.03
C LEU A 2 -1.69 43.94 -5.79
N ALA A 3 -0.65 43.85 -6.62
CA ALA A 3 -0.25 42.59 -7.25
C ALA A 3 0.24 41.66 -6.13
N THR A 4 -0.60 40.70 -5.73
CA THR A 4 -0.23 39.62 -4.82
C THR A 4 0.81 38.77 -5.53
N SER A 5 2.09 38.94 -5.18
CA SER A 5 3.16 38.07 -5.67
C SER A 5 2.83 36.63 -5.30
N LEU A 6 2.97 35.71 -6.26
CA LEU A 6 2.88 34.27 -6.01
C LEU A 6 3.76 33.90 -4.80
N PRO A 7 3.30 33.03 -3.89
CA PRO A 7 4.13 32.62 -2.76
C PRO A 7 5.46 32.06 -3.28
N PRO A 8 6.59 32.32 -2.58
CA PRO A 8 7.89 31.84 -3.00
C PRO A 8 7.80 30.33 -3.27
N GLN A 9 8.09 29.94 -4.51
CA GLN A 9 8.09 28.55 -4.93
C GLN A 9 9.00 27.77 -3.97
N THR A 10 8.42 26.80 -3.27
CA THR A 10 9.17 25.95 -2.33
C THR A 10 10.30 25.29 -3.09
N THR A 11 11.53 25.74 -2.82
CA THR A 11 12.72 25.19 -3.46
C THR A 11 13.01 23.86 -2.76
N SER A 12 12.45 22.79 -3.28
CA SER A 12 12.71 21.45 -2.77
C SER A 12 14.16 21.09 -3.06
N THR A 13 15.01 21.12 -2.03
CA THR A 13 16.32 20.46 -2.10
C THR A 13 16.03 18.99 -2.35
N LEU A 14 16.21 18.56 -3.59
CA LEU A 14 16.16 17.15 -3.94
C LEU A 14 17.08 16.45 -2.94
N LEU A 15 16.54 15.48 -2.19
CA LEU A 15 17.42 14.45 -1.61
C LEU A 15 18.33 14.02 -2.77
N PRO A 16 19.65 13.81 -2.58
CA PRO A 16 20.51 13.37 -3.68
C PRO A 16 19.80 12.21 -4.34
N VAL A 17 19.25 12.43 -5.55
CA VAL A 17 18.25 11.55 -6.14
C VAL A 17 19.01 10.37 -6.67
N ASN A 18 19.41 9.50 -5.76
CA ASN A 18 19.80 8.17 -6.13
C ASN A 18 18.48 7.50 -6.54
N PHE A 19 18.30 7.29 -7.85
CA PHE A 19 17.16 6.56 -8.40
C PHE A 19 17.14 5.08 -7.97
N ALA A 20 18.11 4.65 -7.14
CA ALA A 20 18.04 3.40 -6.43
C ALA A 20 16.81 3.35 -5.52
N LEU A 21 16.17 2.18 -5.44
CA LEU A 21 15.08 1.94 -4.51
C LEU A 21 15.55 2.30 -3.09
N PRO A 22 14.92 3.27 -2.42
CA PRO A 22 15.33 3.65 -1.07
C PRO A 22 15.17 2.44 -0.14
N ASN A 23 16.23 2.17 0.62
CA ASN A 23 16.25 1.10 1.59
C ASN A 23 15.15 1.32 2.66
N LYS A 24 14.42 0.26 3.03
CA LYS A 24 13.28 0.34 3.96
C LYS A 24 13.71 0.77 5.35
N GLU A 25 14.85 0.30 5.85
CA GLU A 25 15.40 0.66 7.15
C GLU A 25 15.74 2.15 7.20
N TRP A 26 16.44 2.65 6.18
CA TRP A 26 16.75 4.07 6.04
C TRP A 26 15.48 4.95 6.04
N LEU A 27 14.43 4.54 5.30
CA LEU A 27 13.16 5.27 5.30
C LEU A 27 12.51 5.32 6.69
N ARG A 28 12.61 4.24 7.47
CA ARG A 28 12.07 4.19 8.83
C ARG A 28 12.81 5.15 9.75
N GLU A 29 14.13 5.19 9.70
CA GLU A 29 14.93 6.13 10.50
C GLU A 29 14.58 7.59 10.21
N GLN A 30 14.30 7.92 8.95
CA GLN A 30 13.99 9.29 8.56
C GLN A 30 12.54 9.71 8.87
N LEU A 31 11.58 8.79 8.80
CA LEU A 31 10.14 9.12 8.81
C LEU A 31 9.39 8.69 10.07
N VAL A 32 9.85 7.67 10.80
CA VAL A 32 9.15 7.20 12.02
C VAL A 32 9.30 8.25 13.13
N GLY A 33 8.19 8.61 13.76
CA GLY A 33 8.15 9.60 14.85
C GLY A 33 8.11 11.07 14.38
N LYS A 34 8.22 11.33 13.06
CA LYS A 34 8.03 12.67 12.50
C LYS A 34 6.57 13.08 12.49
N LYS A 35 6.32 14.38 12.66
CA LYS A 35 5.00 14.98 12.47
C LYS A 35 4.67 15.09 10.99
N LEU A 36 3.38 15.10 10.66
CA LEU A 36 2.91 15.25 9.27
C LEU A 36 3.43 16.54 8.61
N SER A 37 3.57 17.62 9.39
CA SER A 37 4.12 18.90 8.92
C SER A 37 5.60 18.86 8.54
N GLU A 38 6.34 17.83 8.99
CA GLU A 38 7.77 17.65 8.68
C GLU A 38 7.98 16.77 7.43
N ILE A 39 6.90 16.16 6.92
CA ILE A 39 6.95 15.35 5.70
C ILE A 39 6.98 16.28 4.49
N ARG A 40 7.98 16.11 3.63
CA ARG A 40 8.13 16.91 2.41
C ARG A 40 7.03 16.57 1.41
N SER A 41 6.40 17.60 0.83
CA SER A 41 5.49 17.45 -0.30
C SER A 41 6.25 17.43 -1.64
N PRO A 42 5.82 16.64 -2.65
CA PRO A 42 4.62 15.81 -2.64
C PRO A 42 4.84 14.49 -1.88
N ALA A 43 3.86 14.11 -1.05
CA ALA A 43 3.86 12.84 -0.34
C ALA A 43 2.44 12.25 -0.34
N LEU A 44 2.35 10.92 -0.41
CA LEU A 44 1.12 10.17 -0.16
C LEU A 44 1.17 9.64 1.27
N VAL A 45 0.29 10.16 2.13
CA VAL A 45 0.17 9.72 3.52
C VAL A 45 -1.13 8.94 3.67
N VAL A 46 -1.01 7.74 4.24
CA VAL A 46 -2.14 6.82 4.42
C VAL A 46 -2.34 6.58 5.91
N ASP A 47 -3.54 6.86 6.40
CA ASP A 47 -3.92 6.54 7.77
C ASP A 47 -4.19 5.04 7.91
N ARG A 48 -3.30 4.34 8.62
CA ARG A 48 -3.39 2.90 8.86
C ARG A 48 -4.67 2.51 9.60
N THR A 49 -5.21 3.36 10.47
CA THR A 49 -6.43 3.07 11.24
C THR A 49 -7.66 3.07 10.34
N ILE A 50 -7.72 3.99 9.37
CA ILE A 50 -8.80 4.05 8.38
C ILE A 50 -8.72 2.84 7.47
N VAL A 51 -7.52 2.51 6.96
CA VAL A 51 -7.34 1.32 6.12
C VAL A 51 -7.75 0.05 6.87
N GLY A 52 -7.32 -0.12 8.12
CA GLY A 52 -7.70 -1.27 8.94
C GLY A 52 -9.22 -1.39 9.15
N ARG A 53 -9.91 -0.28 9.43
CA ARG A 53 -11.38 -0.28 9.53
C ARG A 53 -12.04 -0.66 8.21
N ASN A 54 -11.57 -0.11 7.09
CA ASN A 54 -12.12 -0.40 5.77
C ASN A 54 -11.92 -1.88 5.39
N THR A 55 -10.75 -2.45 5.65
CA THR A 55 -10.51 -3.87 5.35
C THR A 55 -11.33 -4.79 6.24
N GLN A 56 -11.50 -4.45 7.52
CA GLN A 56 -12.41 -5.20 8.40
C GLN A 56 -13.85 -5.18 7.89
N GLN A 57 -14.38 -4.01 7.53
CA GLN A 57 -15.74 -3.88 7.01
C GLN A 57 -15.94 -4.68 5.72
N MET A 58 -14.96 -4.65 4.81
CA MET A 58 -14.96 -5.45 3.58
C MET A 58 -15.06 -6.96 3.89
N ARG A 59 -14.23 -7.46 4.81
CA ARG A 59 -14.26 -8.87 5.22
C ARG A 59 -15.57 -9.27 5.88
N GLU A 60 -16.06 -8.45 6.81
CA GLU A 60 -17.33 -8.71 7.49
C GLU A 60 -18.51 -8.75 6.52
N THR A 61 -18.50 -7.88 5.51
CA THR A 61 -19.52 -7.85 4.46
C THR A 61 -19.48 -9.11 3.62
N ALA A 62 -18.29 -9.54 3.17
CA ALA A 62 -18.15 -10.79 2.42
C ALA A 62 -18.63 -12.00 3.24
N ARG A 63 -18.27 -12.05 4.53
CA ARG A 63 -18.74 -13.08 5.47
C ARG A 63 -20.27 -13.07 5.61
N LYS A 64 -20.89 -11.91 5.80
CA LYS A 64 -22.35 -11.76 5.92
C LYS A 64 -23.09 -12.23 4.65
N LEU A 65 -22.49 -12.02 3.49
CA LEU A 65 -23.04 -12.44 2.20
C LEU A 65 -22.72 -13.90 1.84
N GLY A 66 -21.88 -14.59 2.63
CA GLY A 66 -21.49 -15.97 2.36
C GLY A 66 -20.62 -16.13 1.11
N VAL A 67 -19.91 -15.08 0.68
CA VAL A 67 -19.09 -15.10 -0.54
C VAL A 67 -17.60 -15.20 -0.22
N GLY A 68 -16.86 -15.90 -1.08
CA GLY A 68 -15.40 -15.91 -1.03
C GLY A 68 -14.83 -14.56 -1.43
N LEU A 69 -13.94 -13.99 -0.61
CA LEU A 69 -13.29 -12.72 -0.89
C LEU A 69 -11.88 -12.95 -1.45
N ARG A 70 -11.56 -12.24 -2.53
CA ARG A 70 -10.18 -12.07 -3.00
C ARG A 70 -9.89 -10.59 -3.16
N VAL A 71 -8.80 -10.13 -2.56
CA VAL A 71 -8.50 -8.70 -2.47
C VAL A 71 -7.63 -8.26 -3.62
N HIS A 72 -7.94 -7.11 -4.21
CA HIS A 72 -7.26 -6.64 -5.42
C HIS A 72 -6.10 -5.68 -5.09
N ILE A 73 -4.90 -6.02 -5.56
CA ILE A 73 -3.66 -5.37 -5.07
C ILE A 73 -3.21 -4.16 -5.90
N LYS A 74 -3.77 -3.97 -7.11
CA LYS A 74 -3.34 -2.92 -8.07
C LYS A 74 -3.29 -1.52 -7.48
N THR A 75 -4.14 -1.23 -6.50
CA THR A 75 -4.27 0.12 -5.92
C THR A 75 -3.07 0.51 -5.07
N HIS A 76 -2.57 -0.38 -4.22
CA HIS A 76 -1.49 -0.04 -3.27
C HIS A 76 -0.17 -0.73 -3.60
N LYS A 77 -0.17 -1.95 -4.16
CA LYS A 77 1.05 -2.68 -4.60
C LYS A 77 2.14 -2.82 -3.52
N THR A 78 1.73 -2.94 -2.26
CA THR A 78 2.63 -3.05 -1.08
C THR A 78 2.31 -4.30 -0.28
N ILE A 79 3.33 -4.93 0.31
CA ILE A 79 3.15 -6.09 1.19
C ILE A 79 2.29 -5.72 2.41
N GLU A 80 2.58 -4.59 3.06
CA GLU A 80 1.89 -4.16 4.29
C GLU A 80 0.39 -3.90 4.07
N GLY A 81 0.05 -3.31 2.92
CA GLY A 81 -1.34 -3.15 2.49
C GLY A 81 -2.03 -4.49 2.25
N THR A 82 -1.33 -5.44 1.62
CA THR A 82 -1.85 -6.79 1.38
C THR A 82 -2.10 -7.53 2.69
N GLU A 83 -1.17 -7.42 3.66
CA GLU A 83 -1.32 -8.00 5.01
C GLU A 83 -2.61 -7.50 5.69
N LEU A 84 -2.88 -6.19 5.61
CA LEU A 84 -4.09 -5.59 6.21
C LEU A 84 -5.38 -6.09 5.55
N GLN A 85 -5.34 -6.38 4.25
CA GLN A 85 -6.49 -6.86 3.49
C GLN A 85 -6.77 -8.34 3.74
N LEU A 86 -5.74 -9.19 3.75
CA LEU A 86 -5.85 -10.64 3.99
C LEU A 86 -6.45 -10.91 5.39
N GLY A 87 -5.81 -10.46 6.47
CA GLY A 87 -6.32 -10.66 7.84
C GLY A 87 -6.96 -12.03 8.11
N GLU A 88 -7.96 -12.09 9.00
CA GLU A 88 -8.60 -13.37 9.34
C GLU A 88 -9.57 -13.84 8.24
N GLY A 89 -9.36 -15.06 7.77
CA GLY A 89 -10.29 -15.77 6.88
C GLY A 89 -10.19 -15.40 5.39
N VAL A 90 -9.32 -14.46 4.99
CA VAL A 90 -9.07 -14.16 3.58
C VAL A 90 -7.61 -14.47 3.23
N THR A 91 -7.43 -15.43 2.34
CA THR A 91 -6.10 -15.92 1.93
C THR A 91 -5.84 -15.74 0.43
N GLY A 92 -6.76 -15.08 -0.28
CA GLY A 92 -6.73 -14.93 -1.73
C GLY A 92 -6.55 -13.50 -2.20
N ILE A 93 -5.73 -13.31 -3.24
CA ILE A 93 -5.53 -12.01 -3.89
C ILE A 93 -5.80 -12.07 -5.39
N VAL A 94 -6.09 -10.90 -5.96
CA VAL A 94 -6.13 -10.68 -7.40
C VAL A 94 -5.10 -9.62 -7.78
N VAL A 95 -4.28 -9.94 -8.79
CA VAL A 95 -3.22 -9.08 -9.31
C VAL A 95 -3.45 -8.81 -10.80
N SER A 96 -2.93 -7.67 -11.28
CA SER A 96 -3.07 -7.26 -12.68
C SER A 96 -1.93 -7.76 -13.55
N THR A 97 -0.76 -8.04 -12.97
CA THR A 97 0.42 -8.47 -13.73
C THR A 97 1.15 -9.63 -13.06
N MET A 98 1.96 -10.36 -13.84
CA MET A 98 2.81 -11.43 -13.31
C MET A 98 3.93 -10.88 -12.40
N ALA A 99 4.40 -9.65 -12.66
CA ALA A 99 5.39 -9.00 -11.80
C ALA A 99 4.84 -8.73 -10.39
N GLU A 100 3.58 -8.29 -10.28
CA GLU A 100 2.90 -8.14 -8.99
C GLU A 100 2.72 -9.49 -8.27
N ALA A 101 2.33 -10.53 -9.01
CA ALA A 101 2.22 -11.89 -8.47
C ALA A 101 3.56 -12.34 -7.89
N HIS A 102 4.63 -12.23 -8.69
CA HIS A 102 5.98 -12.64 -8.31
C HIS A 102 6.48 -11.86 -7.09
N TYR A 103 6.23 -10.55 -7.03
CA TYR A 103 6.60 -9.72 -5.88
C TYR A 103 5.95 -10.18 -4.57
N LEU A 104 4.66 -10.54 -4.60
CA LEU A 104 3.94 -10.97 -3.40
C LEU A 104 4.23 -12.42 -3.02
N ILE A 105 4.44 -13.31 -3.99
CA ILE A 105 4.79 -14.71 -3.73
C ILE A 105 6.15 -14.82 -3.04
N ASN A 106 7.11 -13.97 -3.42
CA ASN A 106 8.44 -13.92 -2.79
C ASN A 106 8.47 -13.13 -1.48
N SER A 107 7.32 -12.71 -0.94
CA SER A 107 7.24 -12.01 0.34
C SER A 107 7.02 -12.97 1.51
N SER A 108 7.06 -12.43 2.74
CA SER A 108 6.72 -13.15 3.97
C SER A 108 5.28 -13.67 4.02
N LEU A 109 4.40 -13.20 3.15
CA LEU A 109 2.98 -13.58 3.12
C LEU A 109 2.74 -15.07 2.85
N VAL A 110 3.56 -15.67 1.98
CA VAL A 110 3.46 -17.10 1.67
C VAL A 110 4.04 -17.94 2.81
N ALA A 111 5.23 -17.55 3.30
CA ALA A 111 5.90 -18.25 4.39
C ALA A 111 5.11 -18.24 5.71
N SER A 112 4.38 -17.15 5.98
CA SER A 112 3.48 -17.02 7.14
C SER A 112 2.13 -17.71 6.94
N GLY A 113 1.84 -18.26 5.76
CA GLY A 113 0.57 -18.91 5.42
C GLY A 113 -0.61 -17.95 5.22
N GLN A 114 -0.36 -16.64 5.22
CA GLN A 114 -1.40 -15.61 5.03
C GLN A 114 -1.89 -15.56 3.59
N LEU A 115 -1.02 -15.85 2.61
CA LEU A 115 -1.34 -15.88 1.19
C LEU A 115 -1.29 -17.31 0.66
N GLN A 116 -2.41 -17.79 0.14
CA GLN A 116 -2.56 -19.18 -0.37
C GLN A 116 -3.11 -19.25 -1.79
N ASP A 117 -3.82 -18.21 -2.25
CA ASP A 117 -4.43 -18.17 -3.59
C ASP A 117 -4.09 -16.84 -4.29
N VAL A 118 -3.52 -16.92 -5.49
CA VAL A 118 -3.14 -15.77 -6.32
C VAL A 118 -3.76 -15.93 -7.69
N ARG A 119 -4.59 -14.96 -8.11
CA ARG A 119 -5.19 -14.94 -9.45
C ARG A 119 -4.81 -13.70 -10.22
N THR A 120 -4.47 -13.87 -11.48
CA THR A 120 -4.28 -12.77 -12.42
C THR A 120 -5.62 -12.41 -13.09
N LEU A 121 -5.87 -11.13 -13.32
CA LEU A 121 -7.11 -10.67 -13.97
C LEU A 121 -7.35 -11.28 -15.36
N SER A 122 -6.29 -11.71 -16.05
CA SER A 122 -6.34 -12.31 -17.39
C SER A 122 -6.93 -13.73 -17.43
N PHE A 123 -7.24 -14.35 -16.29
CA PHE A 123 -7.78 -15.72 -16.22
C PHE A 123 -9.11 -15.80 -15.44
N LEU A 124 -9.88 -14.70 -15.40
CA LEU A 124 -11.23 -14.68 -14.81
C LEU A 124 -12.35 -15.00 -15.83
N SER A 125 -12.00 -15.51 -17.01
CA SER A 125 -12.92 -15.96 -18.06
C SER A 125 -13.14 -17.46 -18.03
#